data_AF-A0A7N5P8S5-F1
#
_entry.id   AF-A0A7N5P8S5-F1
#
_cell.length_a   1.000
_cell.length_b   1.000
_cell.length_c   1.000
_cell.angle_alpha   90.00
_cell.angle_beta   90.00
_cell.angle_gamma   90.00
#
_symmetry.space_group_name_H-M   'P 1'
#
loop_
_entity.id
_entity.type
_entity.pdbx_description
1 polymer ?
#
loop_
_entity_poly.entity_id
_entity_poly.type
_entity_poly.pdbx_seq_one_letter_code
_entity_poly.pdbx_strand_id
1 'polypeptide(L)' 'MACHSQGPKVQRVMVQPINLIFRYLQNRPQFQVWLCEQVNLRVEGCITEYIIGS' A
#
# COMPACT_ATOMS: atom_id res chain seq x y z
N MET A 1 6.67 -12.48 41.60
CA MET A 1 5.76 -11.50 40.95
C MET A 1 6.33 -11.20 39.57
N ALA A 2 5.72 -11.75 38.52
CA ALA A 2 6.15 -11.55 37.14
C ALA A 2 4.91 -11.17 36.32
N CYS A 3 4.81 -9.90 35.98
CA CYS A 3 3.88 -9.43 34.95
C CYS A 3 4.66 -8.44 34.08
N HIS A 4 5.26 -8.95 33.00
CA HIS A 4 5.78 -8.12 31.93
C HIS A 4 4.98 -8.43 30.67
N SER A 5 3.81 -7.83 30.56
CA SER A 5 2.97 -7.86 29.37
C SER A 5 3.64 -6.99 28.29
N GLN A 6 4.63 -7.53 27.59
CA GLN A 6 5.17 -6.90 26.39
C GLN A 6 4.12 -7.02 25.29
N GLY A 7 3.22 -6.04 25.23
CA GLY A 7 2.39 -5.83 24.05
C GLY A 7 3.30 -5.74 22.81
N PRO A 8 2.89 -6.28 21.66
CA PRO A 8 3.72 -6.29 20.47
C PRO A 8 4.09 -4.84 20.13
N LYS A 9 5.39 -4.53 20.24
CA LYS A 9 5.96 -3.29 19.72
C LYS A 9 5.79 -3.36 18.21
N VAL A 10 4.72 -2.78 17.69
CA VAL A 10 4.54 -2.54 16.28
C VAL A 10 5.61 -1.53 15.89
N GLN A 11 6.82 -2.01 15.60
CA GLN A 11 7.78 -1.24 14.84
C GLN A 11 7.11 -1.03 13.49
N ARG A 12 6.68 0.20 13.22
CA ARG A 12 6.33 0.62 11.86
C ARG A 12 7.63 0.54 11.06
N VAL A 13 7.91 -0.63 10.51
CA VAL A 13 8.95 -0.80 9.52
C VAL A 13 8.54 0.11 8.38
N MET A 14 9.26 1.23 8.22
CA MET A 14 9.06 2.13 7.09
C MET A 14 9.49 1.36 5.84
N VAL A 15 8.50 0.76 5.18
CA VAL A 15 8.69 0.09 3.91
C VAL A 15 8.78 1.18 2.84
N GLN A 16 9.80 1.12 2.00
CA GLN A 16 9.95 2.07 0.90
C GLN A 16 8.66 2.06 0.04
N PRO A 17 8.26 3.21 -0.52
CA PRO A 17 7.04 3.31 -1.31
C PRO A 17 7.01 2.30 -2.47
N ILE A 18 8.15 2.06 -3.10
CA ILE A 18 8.30 1.06 -4.17
C ILE A 18 7.96 -0.36 -3.69
N ASN A 19 8.39 -0.72 -2.48
CA ASN A 19 8.12 -2.01 -1.88
C ASN A 19 6.64 -2.16 -1.48
N LEU A 20 5.94 -1.07 -1.16
CA LEU A 20 4.49 -1.09 -0.94
C LEU A 20 3.74 -1.37 -2.25
N ILE A 21 4.13 -0.71 -3.34
CA ILE A 21 3.53 -0.93 -4.67
C ILE A 21 3.72 -2.37 -5.13
N PHE A 22 4.92 -2.94 -4.96
CA PHE A 22 5.17 -4.35 -5.29
C PHE A 22 4.30 -5.31 -4.46
N ARG A 23 4.09 -5.03 -3.17
CA ARG A 23 3.19 -5.84 -2.33
C ARG A 23 1.74 -5.73 -2.78
N TYR A 24 1.30 -4.57 -3.25
CA TYR A 24 -0.03 -4.40 -3.81
C TYR A 24 -0.17 -5.12 -5.16
N LEU A 25 0.82 -5.05 -6.05
CA LEU A 25 0.80 -5.81 -7.32
C LEU A 25 0.67 -7.32 -7.11
N GLN A 26 1.30 -7.87 -6.06
CA GLN A 26 1.21 -9.30 -5.72
C GLN A 26 -0.16 -9.70 -5.17
N ASN A 27 -0.77 -8.87 -4.31
CA ASN A 27 -2.04 -9.19 -3.65
C ASN A 27 -3.28 -8.81 -4.48
N ARG A 28 -3.09 -8.14 -5.63
CA ARG A 28 -4.16 -7.68 -6.53
C ARG A 28 -5.35 -6.98 -5.83
N PRO A 29 -5.13 -6.08 -4.85
CA PRO A 29 -6.23 -5.37 -4.20
C PRO A 29 -6.83 -4.33 -5.16
N GLN A 30 -8.11 -4.02 -4.93
CA GLN A 30 -8.75 -2.87 -5.55
C GLN A 30 -8.19 -1.58 -4.94
N PHE A 31 -7.77 -0.64 -5.78
CA PHE A 31 -7.23 0.66 -5.40
C PHE A 31 -8.08 1.77 -6.02
N GLN A 32 -8.11 2.91 -5.34
CA GLN A 32 -8.83 4.11 -5.79
C GLN A 32 -7.82 5.23 -6.07
N VAL A 33 -7.81 5.72 -7.31
CA VAL A 33 -6.95 6.83 -7.75
C VAL A 33 -7.73 8.13 -7.74
N TRP A 34 -7.06 9.16 -7.24
CA TRP A 34 -7.54 10.53 -7.25
C TRP A 34 -7.05 11.22 -8.52
N LEU A 35 -7.98 11.76 -9.30
CA LEU A 35 -7.68 12.61 -10.44
C LEU A 35 -7.44 14.02 -9.94
N CYS A 36 -6.31 14.65 -10.32
CA CYS A 36 -6.03 16.05 -9.96
C CYS A 36 -7.06 17.02 -10.55
N GLU A 37 -7.51 16.77 -11.79
CA GLU A 37 -8.39 17.68 -12.52
C GLU A 37 -9.86 17.55 -12.11
N GLN A 38 -10.29 16.35 -11.69
CA GLN A 38 -11.69 16.06 -11.42
C GLN A 38 -11.84 15.37 -10.07
N VAL A 39 -11.88 16.16 -9.00
CA VAL A 39 -11.93 15.71 -7.59
C VAL A 39 -13.17 14.86 -7.24
N ASN A 40 -14.24 14.99 -8.03
CA ASN A 40 -15.48 14.22 -7.83
C ASN A 40 -15.45 12.85 -8.52
N LEU A 41 -14.54 12.65 -9.48
CA LEU A 41 -14.35 11.35 -10.10
C LEU A 41 -13.23 10.62 -9.40
N ARG A 42 -13.48 9.35 -9.10
CA ARG A 42 -12.48 8.43 -8.57
C ARG A 42 -12.44 7.20 -9.45
N VAL A 43 -11.24 6.81 -9.85
CA VAL A 43 -11.04 5.60 -10.66
C VAL A 43 -10.75 4.47 -9.70
N GLU A 44 -11.58 3.43 -9.73
CA GLU A 44 -11.35 2.19 -8.98
C GLU A 44 -10.87 1.12 -9.95
N GLY A 45 -9.81 0.40 -9.58
CA GLY A 45 -9.24 -0.63 -10.43
C GLY A 45 -8.34 -1.59 -9.66
N CYS A 46 -7.74 -2.55 -10.35
CA CYS A 46 -6.66 -3.40 -9.84
C CYS A 46 -5.43 -3.23 -10.74
N ILE A 47 -4.25 -3.01 -10.16
CA ILE A 47 -3.03 -2.78 -10.94
C ILE A 47 -2.55 -4.15 -11.44
N THR A 48 -2.49 -4.32 -12.76
CA THR A 48 -2.10 -5.61 -13.36
C THR A 48 -0.64 -5.69 -13.76
N GLU A 49 -0.10 -4.57 -14.24
CA GLU A 49 1.27 -4.47 -14.72
C GLU A 49 1.78 -3.05 -14.47
N TYR A 50 3.08 -2.91 -14.27
CA TYR A 50 3.76 -1.62 -14.25
C TYR A 50 4.86 -1.67 -15.29
N ILE A 51 4.86 -0.67 -16.19
CA ILE A 51 5.84 -0.56 -17.25
C ILE A 51 7.05 0.17 -16.67
N ILE A 52 8.16 -0.54 -16.48
CA ILE A 52 9.44 0.09 -16.19
C ILE A 52 10.07 0.35 -17.57
N GLY A 53 10.37 1.61 -17.89
CA GLY A 53 10.91 2.01 -19.18
C GLY A 53 12.06 1.10 -19.62
N SER A 54 12.01 0.67 -20.89
CA SER A 54 13.02 -0.17 -21.54
C SER A 54 14.39 0.50 -21.58
#